data_AF-A0A2W5WUG0-F1
#
_entry.id   AF-A0A2W5WUG0-F1
#
_cell.length_a   1.000
_cell.length_b   1.000
_cell.length_c   1.000
_cell.angle_alpha   90.00
_cell.angle_beta   90.00
_cell.angle_gamma   90.00
#
_symmetry.space_group_name_H-M   'P 1'
#
loop_
_entity.id
_entity.type
_entity.pdbx_description
1 polymer ?
#
loop_
_entity_poly.entity_id
_entity_poly.type
_entity_poly.pdbx_seq_one_letter_code
_entity_poly.pdbx_strand_id
1 'polypeptide(L)'
;MSHEDATHGPAPLNAVDPEPMHRAVDALAAALHEYVGTAVGVRAEFGAAEADEDPRILALENRVGTLNAGLFDALHDALGMHPDLTSSVWEPEDDDHEHPHEHELPEGIERAEAFYLGFVVAAPREGADMTLDGVIDMLDEAGEQATARLAEGGYDVVEWAASRGAAPGFGDDEDEEDDE
;
A
#
# COMPACT_ATOMS: atom_id res chain seq x y z
N MET A 1 27.49 -5.25 19.57
CA MET A 1 26.05 -5.31 19.30
C MET A 1 25.34 -4.69 20.48
N SER A 2 25.12 -3.38 20.43
CA SER A 2 24.33 -2.66 21.43
C SER A 2 22.99 -2.44 20.77
N HIS A 3 21.98 -3.21 21.19
CA HIS A 3 20.59 -2.82 20.98
C HIS A 3 20.45 -1.47 21.70
N GLU A 4 20.06 -0.43 20.98
CA GLU A 4 19.85 0.89 21.56
C GLU A 4 18.67 0.80 22.54
N ASP A 5 19.00 0.93 23.82
CA ASP A 5 18.16 0.88 25.01
C ASP A 5 17.29 2.15 25.14
N ALA A 6 16.78 2.66 24.01
CA ALA A 6 16.07 3.94 23.91
C ALA A 6 14.58 3.81 23.59
N THR A 7 14.09 2.60 23.28
CA THR A 7 12.68 2.36 22.88
C THR A 7 11.74 2.22 24.09
N HIS A 8 12.24 2.16 25.32
CA HIS A 8 11.43 1.97 26.52
C HIS A 8 11.67 3.08 27.55
N GLY A 9 10.64 3.90 27.77
CA GLY A 9 10.65 4.90 28.84
C GLY A 9 10.64 4.24 30.23
N PRO A 10 11.27 4.87 31.24
CA PRO A 10 11.50 4.26 32.57
C PRO A 10 10.25 4.15 33.48
N ALA A 11 9.06 4.45 32.96
CA ALA A 11 7.80 4.42 33.70
C ALA A 11 6.71 3.78 32.84
N PRO A 12 5.79 2.97 33.43
CA PRO A 12 4.60 2.53 32.70
C PRO A 12 3.84 3.76 32.20
N LEU A 13 3.28 3.66 30.98
CA LEU A 13 2.39 4.68 30.44
C LEU A 13 1.32 5.00 31.50
N ASN A 14 1.02 6.28 31.69
CA ASN A 14 -0.13 6.71 32.49
C ASN A 14 -1.38 5.96 32.01
N ALA A 15 -2.38 5.77 32.87
CA ALA A 15 -3.60 5.06 32.49
C ALA A 15 -4.18 5.64 31.18
N VAL A 16 -4.12 4.85 30.10
CA VAL A 16 -4.66 5.22 28.78
C VAL A 16 -6.15 4.90 28.78
N ASP A 17 -6.96 5.84 28.30
CA ASP A 17 -8.39 5.61 28.07
C ASP A 17 -8.58 4.79 26.78
N PRO A 18 -9.13 3.57 26.84
CA PRO A 18 -9.34 2.74 25.66
C PRO A 18 -10.53 3.18 24.80
N GLU A 19 -11.44 4.02 25.33
CA GLU A 19 -12.71 4.36 24.69
C GLU A 19 -12.58 4.96 23.27
N PRO A 20 -11.63 5.87 22.98
CA PRO A 20 -11.47 6.40 21.61
C PRO A 20 -11.05 5.32 20.60
N MET A 21 -10.19 4.39 21.00
CA MET A 21 -9.74 3.28 20.14
C MET A 21 -10.89 2.31 19.86
N HIS A 22 -11.69 1.97 20.87
CA HIS A 22 -12.88 1.13 20.68
C HIS A 22 -13.90 1.76 19.74
N ARG A 23 -14.15 3.07 19.86
CA ARG A 23 -15.05 3.77 18.92
C ARG A 23 -14.54 3.78 17.49
N ALA A 24 -13.22 3.88 17.29
CA ALA A 24 -12.61 3.79 15.96
C ALA A 24 -12.79 2.37 15.36
N VAL A 25 -12.59 1.33 16.18
CA VAL A 25 -12.86 -0.07 15.79
C VAL A 25 -14.32 -0.28 15.43
N ASP A 26 -15.26 0.21 16.25
CA ASP A 26 -16.69 0.06 16.01
C ASP A 26 -17.12 0.74 14.70
N ALA A 27 -16.57 1.93 14.42
CA ALA A 27 -16.84 2.65 13.18
C ALA A 27 -16.30 1.90 11.95
N LEU A 28 -15.09 1.35 12.04
CA LEU A 28 -14.49 0.53 10.98
C LEU A 28 -15.29 -0.76 10.75
N ALA A 29 -15.67 -1.47 11.81
CA ALA A 29 -16.48 -2.68 11.73
C ALA A 29 -17.84 -2.41 11.07
N ALA A 30 -18.50 -1.30 11.42
CA ALA A 30 -19.76 -0.90 10.81
C ALA A 30 -19.60 -0.67 9.29
N ALA A 31 -18.53 0.02 8.88
CA ALA A 31 -18.24 0.26 7.46
C ALA A 31 -17.93 -1.04 6.69
N LEU A 32 -17.19 -1.98 7.30
CA LEU A 32 -16.90 -3.28 6.71
C LEU A 32 -18.17 -4.14 6.52
N HIS A 33 -19.09 -4.12 7.49
CA HIS A 33 -20.38 -4.78 7.33
C HIS A 33 -21.22 -4.17 6.20
N GLU A 34 -21.20 -2.84 6.06
CA GLU A 34 -21.87 -2.13 4.96
C GLU A 34 -21.24 -2.48 3.60
N TYR A 35 -19.90 -2.55 3.54
CA TYR A 35 -19.16 -2.99 2.36
C TYR A 35 -19.60 -4.39 1.92
N VAL A 36 -19.56 -5.38 2.82
CA VAL A 36 -19.95 -6.77 2.50
C VAL A 36 -21.39 -6.84 1.99
N GLY A 37 -22.32 -6.15 2.66
CA GLY A 37 -23.72 -6.11 2.22
C GLY A 37 -23.89 -5.51 0.83
N THR A 38 -23.15 -4.43 0.54
CA THR A 38 -23.19 -3.74 -0.75
C THR A 38 -22.53 -4.56 -1.84
N ALA A 39 -21.35 -5.13 -1.61
CA ALA A 39 -20.63 -5.98 -2.55
C ALA A 39 -21.45 -7.20 -2.97
N VAL A 40 -22.10 -7.89 -2.02
CA VAL A 40 -23.01 -9.01 -2.35
C VAL A 40 -24.19 -8.54 -3.20
N GLY A 41 -24.74 -7.36 -2.93
CA GLY A 41 -25.80 -6.76 -3.74
C GLY A 41 -25.36 -6.43 -5.16
N VAL A 42 -24.22 -5.73 -5.30
CA VAL A 42 -23.63 -5.33 -6.58
C VAL A 42 -23.28 -6.56 -7.43
N ARG A 43 -22.66 -7.60 -6.83
CA ARG A 43 -22.36 -8.86 -7.53
C ARG A 43 -23.61 -9.64 -7.97
N ALA A 44 -24.77 -9.39 -7.37
CA ALA A 44 -26.04 -9.94 -7.83
C ALA A 44 -26.64 -9.16 -9.01
N GLU A 45 -26.21 -7.91 -9.21
CA GLU A 45 -26.63 -7.01 -10.30
C GLU A 45 -25.66 -7.08 -11.51
N PHE A 46 -24.36 -7.24 -11.26
CA PHE A 46 -23.28 -7.11 -12.24
C PHE A 46 -22.26 -8.27 -12.21
N GLY A 47 -21.47 -8.39 -13.28
CA GLY A 47 -20.32 -9.30 -13.37
C GLY A 47 -19.23 -8.99 -12.31
N ALA A 48 -18.17 -9.80 -12.25
CA ALA A 48 -17.14 -9.62 -11.22
C ALA A 48 -16.35 -8.34 -11.45
N ALA A 49 -15.78 -8.21 -12.65
CA ALA A 49 -15.02 -7.04 -13.07
C ALA A 49 -15.85 -5.74 -13.01
N GLU A 50 -17.12 -5.80 -13.40
CA GLU A 50 -18.02 -4.63 -13.38
C GLU A 50 -18.38 -4.19 -11.95
N ALA A 51 -18.36 -5.11 -10.99
CA ALA A 51 -18.69 -4.81 -9.59
C ALA A 51 -17.54 -4.09 -8.88
N ASP A 52 -16.30 -4.34 -9.27
CA ASP A 52 -15.11 -3.70 -8.68
C ASP A 52 -15.04 -2.21 -9.06
N GLU A 53 -15.58 -1.85 -10.22
CA GLU A 53 -15.69 -0.46 -10.68
C GLU A 53 -16.98 0.24 -10.19
N ASP A 54 -17.85 -0.44 -9.43
CA ASP A 54 -19.11 0.16 -8.98
C ASP A 54 -18.83 1.32 -8.00
N PRO A 55 -19.38 2.52 -8.25
CA PRO A 55 -19.08 3.70 -7.44
C PRO A 55 -19.49 3.56 -5.97
N ARG A 56 -20.43 2.65 -5.64
CA ARG A 56 -20.83 2.34 -4.27
C ARG A 56 -19.71 1.58 -3.55
N ILE A 57 -19.04 0.66 -4.25
CA ILE A 57 -17.92 -0.14 -3.74
C ILE A 57 -16.72 0.78 -3.52
N LEU A 58 -16.32 1.54 -4.54
CA LEU A 58 -15.20 2.48 -4.44
C LEU A 58 -15.38 3.51 -3.31
N ALA A 59 -16.60 4.02 -3.11
CA ALA A 59 -16.90 4.93 -2.01
C ALA A 59 -16.76 4.28 -0.62
N LEU A 60 -17.16 3.01 -0.48
CA LEU A 60 -17.04 2.26 0.76
C LEU A 60 -15.58 1.87 1.03
N GLU A 61 -14.79 1.54 0.01
CA GLU A 61 -13.36 1.24 0.14
C GLU A 61 -12.58 2.46 0.62
N ASN A 62 -12.82 3.63 0.01
CA ASN A 62 -12.22 4.88 0.46
C ASN A 62 -12.60 5.19 1.93
N ARG A 63 -13.86 4.95 2.31
CA ARG A 63 -14.32 5.13 3.70
C ARG A 63 -13.65 4.16 4.66
N VAL A 64 -13.52 2.88 4.29
CA VAL A 64 -12.82 1.85 5.09
C VAL A 64 -11.35 2.23 5.24
N GLY A 65 -10.67 2.63 4.17
CA GLY A 65 -9.28 3.10 4.21
C GLY A 65 -9.08 4.29 5.14
N THR A 66 -9.98 5.28 5.08
CA THR A 66 -9.94 6.45 5.96
C THR A 66 -10.13 6.08 7.44
N LEU A 67 -11.09 5.19 7.75
CA LEU A 67 -11.35 4.75 9.11
C LEU A 67 -10.20 3.90 9.67
N ASN A 68 -9.59 3.09 8.81
CA ASN A 68 -8.43 2.29 9.15
C ASN A 68 -7.20 3.15 9.48
N ALA A 69 -6.89 4.16 8.65
CA ALA A 69 -5.84 5.14 8.96
C ALA A 69 -6.11 5.87 10.28
N GLY A 70 -7.37 6.26 10.54
CA GLY A 70 -7.76 6.87 11.80
C GLY A 70 -7.58 5.96 13.03
N LEU A 71 -7.80 4.65 12.88
CA LEU A 71 -7.53 3.68 13.95
C LEU A 71 -6.02 3.53 14.19
N PHE A 72 -5.21 3.50 13.13
CA PHE A 72 -3.76 3.49 13.23
C PHE A 72 -3.24 4.71 14.00
N ASP A 73 -3.68 5.91 13.61
CA ASP A 73 -3.29 7.15 14.28
C ASP A 73 -3.71 7.15 15.76
N ALA A 74 -4.93 6.68 16.07
CA ALA A 74 -5.40 6.62 17.45
C ALA A 74 -4.57 5.67 18.33
N LEU A 75 -4.15 4.52 17.79
CA LEU A 75 -3.28 3.56 18.48
C LEU A 75 -1.86 4.11 18.62
N HIS A 76 -1.34 4.74 17.57
CA HIS A 76 -0.02 5.34 17.57
C HIS A 76 0.09 6.49 18.58
N ASP A 77 -0.85 7.43 18.56
CA ASP A 77 -0.83 8.59 19.45
C ASP A 77 -1.08 8.22 20.91
N ALA A 78 -1.96 7.24 21.17
CA ALA A 78 -2.32 6.86 22.53
C ALA A 78 -1.32 5.88 23.17
N LEU A 79 -0.72 4.99 22.38
CA LEU A 79 0.09 3.86 22.89
C LEU A 79 1.55 3.93 22.45
N GLY A 80 1.92 4.82 21.52
CA GLY A 80 3.26 4.88 20.93
C GLY A 80 3.61 3.62 20.13
N MET A 81 2.59 2.86 19.69
CA MET A 81 2.76 1.65 18.90
C MET A 81 2.63 1.97 17.42
N HIS A 82 3.37 1.27 16.59
CA HIS A 82 3.12 1.21 15.15
C HIS A 82 2.40 -0.11 14.87
N PRO A 83 1.07 -0.16 15.00
CA PRO A 83 0.34 -1.40 14.79
C PRO A 83 0.32 -1.77 13.31
N ASP A 84 0.85 -2.94 12.99
CA ASP A 84 0.73 -3.60 11.68
C ASP A 84 -0.66 -4.24 11.46
N LEU A 85 -1.70 -3.71 12.12
CA LEU A 85 -3.03 -4.34 12.19
C LEU A 85 -3.76 -4.42 10.85
N THR A 86 -3.30 -3.66 9.86
CA THR A 86 -3.86 -3.60 8.50
C THR A 86 -2.82 -3.43 7.41
N SER A 87 -1.53 -3.58 7.74
CA SER A 87 -0.45 -3.66 6.74
C SER A 87 -0.39 -5.01 6.03
N SER A 88 -1.26 -5.96 6.42
CA SER A 88 -1.82 -6.93 5.47
C SER A 88 -2.77 -6.20 4.51
N VAL A 89 -2.18 -5.37 3.67
CA VAL A 89 -2.71 -5.10 2.34
C VAL A 89 -3.03 -6.47 1.74
N TRP A 90 -4.09 -6.57 0.95
CA TRP A 90 -4.26 -7.71 0.05
C TRP A 90 -2.97 -7.86 -0.77
N GLU A 91 -1.99 -8.61 -0.26
CA GLU A 91 -1.37 -9.61 -1.10
C GLU A 91 -2.59 -10.37 -1.63
N PRO A 92 -2.89 -10.36 -2.95
CA PRO A 92 -3.54 -11.55 -3.47
C PRO A 92 -2.72 -12.68 -2.84
N GLU A 93 -3.38 -13.54 -2.05
CA GLU A 93 -2.79 -14.84 -1.76
C GLU A 93 -2.23 -15.27 -3.12
N ASP A 94 -0.92 -15.53 -3.19
CA ASP A 94 -0.34 -16.23 -4.32
C ASP A 94 -1.19 -17.51 -4.44
N ASP A 95 -2.27 -17.40 -5.21
CA ASP A 95 -2.91 -18.52 -5.80
C ASP A 95 -1.76 -19.06 -6.62
N ASP A 96 -1.41 -20.32 -6.34
CA ASP A 96 -0.55 -21.15 -7.19
C ASP A 96 -1.16 -21.30 -8.62
N HIS A 97 -1.91 -20.31 -9.11
CA HIS A 97 -2.06 -19.97 -10.50
C HIS A 97 -0.75 -19.33 -10.94
N GLU A 98 0.17 -20.22 -11.29
CA GLU A 98 1.08 -20.06 -12.43
C GLU A 98 0.38 -19.26 -13.54
N HIS A 99 0.43 -17.93 -13.47
CA HIS A 99 0.36 -17.10 -14.65
C HIS A 99 1.80 -17.09 -15.18
N PRO A 100 2.08 -17.85 -16.25
CA PRO A 100 3.39 -17.85 -16.86
C PRO A 100 3.49 -16.55 -17.66
N HIS A 101 3.76 -15.44 -16.96
CA HIS A 101 4.29 -14.24 -17.60
C HIS A 101 5.76 -14.54 -17.89
N GLU A 102 5.98 -15.28 -18.98
CA GLU A 102 7.28 -15.56 -19.56
C GLU A 102 7.81 -14.27 -20.19
N HIS A 103 8.43 -13.41 -19.39
CA HIS A 103 9.57 -12.69 -19.93
C HIS A 103 10.65 -13.76 -20.16
N GLU A 104 10.96 -14.08 -21.42
CA GLU A 104 12.02 -15.02 -21.76
C GLU A 104 13.36 -14.50 -21.22
N LEU A 105 13.68 -14.86 -19.98
CA LEU A 105 14.98 -14.58 -19.38
C LEU A 105 16.04 -15.44 -20.11
N PRO A 106 17.19 -14.85 -20.49
CA PRO A 106 18.28 -15.62 -21.09
C PRO A 106 18.69 -16.84 -20.24
N GLU A 107 19.06 -17.94 -20.90
CA GLU A 107 19.48 -19.18 -20.21
C GLU A 107 20.60 -18.90 -19.19
N GLY A 108 20.33 -19.20 -17.91
CA GLY A 108 21.31 -19.10 -16.82
C GLY A 108 21.11 -17.92 -15.86
N ILE A 109 20.06 -17.12 -16.00
CA ILE A 109 19.68 -16.04 -15.08
C ILE A 109 18.61 -16.53 -14.10
N GLU A 110 18.77 -16.23 -12.80
CA GLU A 110 17.73 -16.49 -11.78
C GLU A 110 16.55 -15.53 -11.97
N ARG A 111 15.33 -16.01 -11.70
CA ARG A 111 14.11 -15.22 -11.86
C ARG A 111 14.21 -13.92 -11.06
N ALA A 112 13.86 -12.80 -11.69
CA ALA A 112 13.83 -11.50 -11.01
C ALA A 112 12.87 -11.56 -9.81
N GLU A 113 13.31 -10.99 -8.69
CA GLU A 113 12.53 -10.88 -7.46
C GLU A 113 12.05 -9.43 -7.30
N ALA A 114 10.77 -9.26 -6.95
CA ALA A 114 10.18 -7.95 -6.74
C ALA A 114 10.48 -7.44 -5.32
N PHE A 115 10.93 -6.19 -5.21
CA PHE A 115 11.20 -5.53 -3.94
C PHE A 115 10.36 -4.25 -3.83
N TYR A 116 9.62 -4.09 -2.73
CA TYR A 116 8.69 -2.98 -2.54
C TYR A 116 9.22 -1.95 -1.55
N LEU A 117 8.94 -0.67 -1.83
CA LEU A 117 9.28 0.46 -0.96
C LEU A 117 8.07 1.39 -0.84
N GLY A 118 7.51 1.53 0.37
CA GLY A 118 6.30 2.31 0.62
C GLY A 118 6.53 3.54 1.49
N PHE A 119 5.86 4.65 1.16
CA PHE A 119 5.87 5.89 1.93
C PHE A 119 4.47 6.47 2.08
N VAL A 120 4.12 6.93 3.28
CA VAL A 120 2.93 7.74 3.54
C VAL A 120 3.39 9.15 3.85
N VAL A 121 3.13 10.08 2.92
CA VAL A 121 3.65 11.45 3.00
C VAL A 121 2.50 12.44 3.17
N ALA A 122 2.49 13.18 4.27
CA ALA A 122 1.55 14.27 4.52
C ALA A 122 2.02 15.58 3.89
N ALA A 123 1.08 16.46 3.53
CA ALA A 123 1.41 17.78 3.00
C ALA A 123 2.24 18.57 4.02
N PRO A 124 3.27 19.31 3.58
CA PRO A 124 4.12 20.05 4.48
C PRO A 124 3.39 21.26 5.08
N ARG A 125 3.87 21.73 6.24
CA ARG A 125 3.31 22.90 6.94
C ARG A 125 3.37 24.16 6.05
N GLU A 126 2.44 25.09 6.25
CA GLU A 126 2.42 26.37 5.53
C GLU A 126 3.81 27.06 5.56
N GLY A 127 4.32 27.39 4.37
CA GLY A 127 5.63 28.04 4.20
C GLY A 127 6.80 27.10 3.86
N ALA A 128 6.55 25.81 3.64
CA ALA A 128 7.54 24.91 3.05
C ALA A 128 7.65 25.08 1.53
N ASP A 129 8.87 24.97 1.00
CA ASP A 129 9.17 25.11 -0.43
C ASP A 129 8.80 23.87 -1.25
N MET A 130 8.57 22.73 -0.59
CA MET A 130 8.21 21.46 -1.24
C MET A 130 6.70 21.23 -1.20
N THR A 131 6.18 20.56 -2.24
CA THR A 131 4.78 20.14 -2.33
C THR A 131 4.70 18.61 -2.37
N LEU A 132 3.49 18.05 -2.21
CA LEU A 132 3.28 16.62 -2.45
C LEU A 132 3.58 16.20 -3.89
N ASP A 133 3.49 17.13 -4.84
CA ASP A 133 3.87 16.86 -6.23
C ASP A 133 5.40 16.70 -6.33
N GLY A 134 6.19 17.51 -5.61
CA GLY A 134 7.65 17.34 -5.56
C GLY A 134 8.14 16.06 -4.87
N VAL A 135 7.25 15.28 -4.24
CA VAL A 135 7.59 13.97 -3.69
C VAL A 135 7.75 12.93 -4.80
N ILE A 136 6.95 13.00 -5.89
CA ILE A 136 7.10 12.04 -7.00
C ILE A 136 8.45 12.25 -7.68
N ASP A 137 8.83 13.51 -7.93
CA ASP A 137 10.13 13.86 -8.52
C ASP A 137 11.30 13.36 -7.67
N MET A 138 11.16 13.42 -6.33
CA MET A 138 12.16 12.89 -5.39
C MET A 138 12.25 11.36 -5.44
N LEU A 139 11.11 10.68 -5.53
CA LEU A 139 11.06 9.22 -5.61
C LEU A 139 11.61 8.73 -6.96
N ASP A 140 11.34 9.44 -8.04
CA ASP A 140 11.93 9.16 -9.36
C ASP A 140 13.46 9.30 -9.30
N GLU A 141 13.98 10.40 -8.77
CA GLU A 141 15.43 10.60 -8.64
C GLU A 141 16.07 9.50 -7.75
N ALA A 142 15.40 9.10 -6.67
CA ALA A 142 15.87 8.04 -5.79
C ALA A 142 15.86 6.66 -6.49
N GLY A 143 14.83 6.39 -7.30
CA GLY A 143 14.71 5.19 -8.11
C GLY A 143 15.83 5.09 -9.16
N GLU A 144 16.11 6.17 -9.89
CA GLU A 144 17.24 6.23 -10.82
C GLU A 144 18.57 5.93 -10.14
N GLN A 145 18.80 6.51 -8.96
CA GLN A 145 20.02 6.27 -8.19
C GLN A 145 20.11 4.82 -7.67
N ALA A 146 18.99 4.21 -7.31
CA ALA A 146 18.94 2.82 -6.88
C ALA A 146 19.27 1.88 -8.05
N THR A 147 18.64 2.11 -9.21
CA THR A 147 18.89 1.37 -10.46
C THR A 147 20.36 1.44 -10.86
N ALA A 148 20.97 2.63 -10.80
CA ALA A 148 22.39 2.80 -11.11
C ALA A 148 23.29 1.98 -10.15
N ARG A 149 23.01 1.99 -8.84
CA ARG A 149 23.78 1.21 -7.85
C ARG A 149 23.60 -0.29 -8.02
N LEU A 150 22.40 -0.74 -8.37
CA LEU A 150 22.11 -2.15 -8.63
C LEU A 150 22.89 -2.64 -9.86
N ALA A 151 22.89 -1.86 -10.94
CA ALA A 151 23.67 -2.15 -12.14
C ALA A 151 25.19 -2.17 -11.86
N GLU A 152 25.71 -1.24 -11.06
CA GLU A 152 27.11 -1.25 -10.62
C GLU A 152 27.45 -2.49 -9.78
N GLY A 153 26.48 -3.02 -9.04
CA GLY A 153 26.58 -4.27 -8.27
C GLY A 153 26.50 -5.54 -9.11
N GLY A 154 26.19 -5.42 -10.40
CA GLY A 154 26.02 -6.56 -11.31
C GLY A 154 24.61 -7.16 -11.31
N TYR A 155 23.62 -6.47 -10.75
CA TYR A 155 22.21 -6.85 -10.85
C TYR A 155 21.59 -6.26 -12.12
N ASP A 156 20.64 -6.98 -12.70
CA ASP A 156 19.85 -6.51 -13.83
C ASP A 156 18.51 -5.98 -13.31
N VAL A 157 18.20 -4.72 -13.63
CA VAL A 157 16.95 -4.08 -13.24
C VAL A 157 16.04 -4.09 -14.45
N VAL A 158 15.10 -5.04 -14.45
CA VAL A 158 14.19 -5.28 -15.57
C VAL A 158 13.22 -4.11 -15.75
N GLU A 159 12.65 -3.60 -14.66
CA GLU A 159 11.67 -2.53 -14.67
C GLU A 159 11.67 -1.78 -13.33
N TRP A 160 11.39 -0.47 -13.34
CA TRP A 160 11.14 0.31 -12.13
C TRP A 160 10.27 1.53 -12.46
N ALA A 161 9.47 1.98 -11.49
CA ALA A 161 8.66 3.19 -11.61
C ALA A 161 8.35 3.78 -10.23
N ALA A 162 8.17 5.10 -10.14
CA ALA A 162 7.49 5.73 -9.01
C ALA A 162 6.03 6.01 -9.39
N SER A 163 5.11 5.79 -8.45
CA SER A 163 3.68 6.04 -8.65
C SER A 163 3.06 6.73 -7.44
N ARG A 164 1.95 7.44 -7.68
CA ARG A 164 1.11 8.06 -6.66
C ARG A 164 -0.29 7.45 -6.70
N GLY A 165 -0.70 6.80 -5.60
CA GLY A 165 -2.06 6.30 -5.41
C GLY A 165 -2.18 4.78 -5.54
N ALA A 166 -1.83 4.21 -6.70
CA ALA A 166 -1.76 2.77 -6.92
C ALA A 166 -0.30 2.31 -7.01
N ALA A 167 -0.01 1.06 -6.67
CA ALA A 167 1.30 0.47 -6.97
C ALA A 167 1.53 0.56 -8.49
N PRO A 168 2.76 0.87 -8.96
CA PRO A 168 3.06 0.71 -10.38
C PRO A 168 2.76 -0.75 -10.75
N GLY A 169 1.91 -0.96 -11.75
CA GLY A 169 1.79 -2.27 -12.38
C GLY A 169 3.13 -2.62 -13.00
N PHE A 170 3.63 -3.83 -12.73
CA PHE A 170 4.84 -4.36 -13.35
C PHE A 170 4.41 -5.59 -14.15
N GLY A 171 4.58 -5.52 -15.47
CA GLY A 171 4.04 -6.47 -16.44
C GLY A 171 3.48 -5.77 -17.68
N ASP A 172 3.65 -6.39 -18.85
CA ASP A 172 3.06 -5.92 -20.11
C ASP A 172 1.52 -5.99 -20.04
N ASP A 173 0.90 -4.93 -19.55
CA ASP A 173 -0.35 -4.45 -20.12
C ASP A 173 0.02 -3.61 -21.36
N GLU A 174 0.63 -4.25 -22.36
CA GLU A 174 0.48 -3.81 -23.75
C GLU A 174 -0.98 -4.10 -24.11
N ASP A 175 -1.87 -3.16 -23.80
CA ASP A 175 -3.10 -2.99 -24.56
C ASP A 175 -2.68 -2.67 -26.01
N GLU A 176 -2.46 -3.72 -26.79
CA GLU A 176 -2.40 -3.70 -28.25
C GLU A 176 -3.73 -3.13 -28.77
N GLU A 177 -3.85 -1.80 -28.82
CA GLU A 177 -4.75 -1.15 -29.77
C GLU A 177 -4.17 -1.34 -31.19
N ASP A 178 -4.37 -2.53 -31.77
CA ASP A 178 -4.32 -2.75 -33.23
C ASP A 178 -5.27 -3.90 -33.62
N ASP A 179 -6.47 -3.55 -34.11
CA ASP A 179 -6.85 -3.74 -35.53
C ASP A 179 -8.39 -3.75 -35.78
N GLU A 180 -8.78 -2.91 -36.76
CA GLU A 180 -10.04 -2.80 -37.56
C GLU A 180 -11.29 -2.06 -37.04
#